data_AF-A0A3L7UG96-F1
#
_entry.id   AF-A0A3L7UG96-F1
#
_cell.length_a   1.000
_cell.length_b   1.000
_cell.length_c   1.000
_cell.angle_alpha   90.00
_cell.angle_beta   90.00
_cell.angle_gamma   90.00
#
_symmetry.space_group_name_H-M   'P 1'
#
loop_
_entity.id
_entity.type
_entity.pdbx_description
1 polymer ?
#
loop_
_entity_poly.entity_id
_entity_poly.type
_entity_poly.pdbx_seq_one_letter_code
_entity_poly.pdbx_strand_id
1 'polypeptide(L)' 'FALEPEADPVRAMEKLTTKRCDLIVVNDLSAVDATSTAVAVYDRSHACLGTKTGAKRSVAGWLVRLIEERLISKKSS' A
#
# COMPACT_ATOMS: atom_id res chain seq x y z
N PHE A 1 -2.95 -5.49 1.81
CA PHE A 1 -2.71 -4.73 3.04
C PHE A 1 -1.86 -5.54 3.99
N ALA A 2 -0.95 -4.87 4.69
CA ALA A 2 -0.07 -5.39 5.72
C ALA A 2 0.02 -4.37 6.86
N LEU A 3 -0.47 -4.76 8.03
CA LEU A 3 -0.31 -4.01 9.26
C LEU A 3 0.95 -4.56 9.94
N GLU A 4 2.03 -3.78 9.93
CA GLU A 4 3.31 -4.17 10.52
C GLU A 4 3.72 -3.18 11.60
N PRO A 5 4.32 -3.64 12.72
CA PRO A 5 5.00 -2.73 13.64
C PRO A 5 6.03 -1.89 12.90
N GLU A 6 6.04 -0.58 13.16
CA GLU A 6 6.93 0.39 12.53
C GLU A 6 6.79 0.47 10.99
N ALA A 7 5.69 -0.08 10.45
CA ALA A 7 5.47 -0.22 9.01
C ALA A 7 6.64 -0.93 8.28
N ASP A 8 7.21 -1.97 8.89
CA ASP A 8 8.34 -2.74 8.35
C ASP A 8 8.09 -3.26 6.92
N PRO A 9 8.81 -2.75 5.90
CA PRO A 9 8.63 -3.17 4.52
C PRO A 9 9.11 -4.59 4.25
N VAL A 10 10.07 -5.13 5.01
CA VAL A 10 10.62 -6.48 4.78
C VAL A 10 9.53 -7.54 4.99
N ARG A 11 8.84 -7.47 6.13
CA ARG A 11 7.72 -8.37 6.46
C ARG A 11 6.55 -8.23 5.50
N ALA A 12 6.31 -7.02 5.01
CA ALA A 12 5.32 -6.79 3.98
C ALA A 12 5.72 -7.40 2.62
N MET A 13 6.99 -7.34 2.21
CA MET A 13 7.47 -7.95 0.97
C MET A 13 7.40 -9.48 1.02
N GLU A 14 7.65 -10.09 2.18
CA GLU A 14 7.40 -11.52 2.39
C GLU A 14 5.93 -11.85 2.16
N LYS A 15 5.00 -11.10 2.78
CA LYS A 15 3.55 -11.29 2.59
C LYS A 15 3.12 -11.10 1.13
N LEU A 16 3.66 -10.10 0.44
CA LEU A 16 3.43 -9.85 -0.98
C LEU A 16 3.84 -11.05 -1.83
N THR A 17 5.02 -11.61 -1.56
CA THR A 17 5.59 -12.75 -2.29
C THR A 17 4.82 -14.04 -2.02
N THR A 18 4.59 -14.38 -0.75
CA THR A 18 3.87 -15.59 -0.34
C THR A 18 2.43 -15.60 -0.85
N LYS A 19 1.75 -14.46 -0.82
CA LYS A 19 0.34 -14.35 -1.27
C LYS A 19 0.20 -14.07 -2.77
N ARG A 20 1.32 -13.92 -3.49
CA ARG A 20 1.36 -13.59 -4.93
C ARG A 20 0.49 -12.38 -5.29
N CYS A 21 0.45 -11.38 -4.42
CA CYS A 21 -0.33 -10.16 -4.66
C CYS A 21 0.38 -9.26 -5.68
N ASP A 22 -0.36 -8.51 -6.49
CA ASP A 22 0.24 -7.53 -7.40
C ASP A 22 0.77 -6.28 -6.67
N LEU A 23 0.07 -5.88 -5.60
CA LEU A 23 0.38 -4.72 -4.77
C LEU A 23 0.21 -5.07 -3.29
N ILE A 24 0.99 -4.41 -2.42
CA ILE A 24 0.78 -4.42 -0.98
C ILE A 24 0.82 -3.00 -0.42
N VAL A 25 -0.19 -2.66 0.37
CA VAL A 25 -0.26 -1.44 1.17
C VAL A 25 0.26 -1.76 2.57
N VAL A 26 1.29 -1.06 3.02
CA VAL A 26 1.95 -1.21 4.33
C VAL A 26 1.59 -0.03 5.20
N ASN A 27 1.18 -0.29 6.44
CA ASN A 27 0.86 0.73 7.41
C ASN A 27 1.17 0.24 8.84
N ASP A 28 1.39 1.19 9.74
CA ASP A 28 1.69 0.89 11.15
C ASP A 28 0.43 0.62 11.99
N LEU A 29 0.60 -0.06 13.13
CA LEU A 29 -0.45 -0.33 14.12
C LEU A 29 -1.15 0.94 14.63
N SER A 30 -0.43 2.07 14.72
CA SER A 30 -0.99 3.37 15.08
C SER A 30 -2.13 3.86 14.16
N ALA A 31 -2.29 3.27 12.98
CA ALA A 31 -3.33 3.65 12.01
C ALA A 31 -4.74 3.15 12.35
N VAL A 32 -4.91 2.17 13.25
CA VAL A 32 -6.20 1.48 13.45
C VAL A 32 -7.26 2.41 14.02
N ASP A 33 -6.97 3.11 15.12
CA ASP A 33 -7.94 4.00 15.81
C ASP A 33 -7.73 5.49 15.52
N ALA A 34 -6.75 5.84 14.68
CA ALA A 34 -6.48 7.23 14.31
C ALA A 34 -7.39 7.74 13.18
N THR A 35 -7.65 9.05 13.15
CA THR A 35 -8.34 9.71 12.01
C THR A 35 -7.41 9.96 10.83
N SER A 36 -6.10 9.99 11.10
CA SER A 36 -5.01 10.03 10.12
C SER A 36 -4.29 8.68 10.02
N THR A 37 -3.62 8.44 8.90
CA THR A 37 -2.81 7.26 8.66
C THR A 37 -1.64 7.62 7.74
N ALA A 38 -0.56 6.85 7.84
CA ALA A 38 0.57 6.88 6.93
C ALA A 38 0.69 5.51 6.28
N VAL A 39 0.82 5.48 4.96
CA VAL A 39 0.90 4.25 4.18
C VAL A 39 2.00 4.32 3.13
N ALA A 40 2.57 3.17 2.80
CA ALA A 40 3.44 2.96 1.64
C ALA A 40 2.85 1.85 0.77
N VAL A 41 2.99 1.96 -0.56
CA VAL A 41 2.50 0.94 -1.50
C VAL A 41 3.67 0.39 -2.30
N TYR A 42 3.76 -0.94 -2.39
CA TYR A 42 4.79 -1.64 -3.14
C TYR A 42 4.18 -2.60 -4.16
N ASP A 43 4.90 -2.82 -5.26
CA ASP A 43 4.56 -3.83 -6.26
C ASP A 43 5.38 -5.13 -6.11
N ARG A 44 5.07 -6.13 -6.93
CA ARG A 44 5.78 -7.44 -6.97
C ARG A 44 7.29 -7.37 -7.21
N SER A 45 7.80 -6.29 -7.78
CA SER A 45 9.24 -6.06 -7.93
C SER A 45 9.88 -5.46 -6.68
N HIS A 46 9.09 -5.32 -5.61
CA HIS A 46 9.41 -4.63 -4.36
C HIS A 46 9.66 -3.14 -4.56
N ALA A 47 9.23 -2.56 -5.70
CA ALA A 47 9.34 -1.14 -5.95
C ALA A 47 8.29 -0.36 -5.16
N CYS A 48 8.72 0.69 -4.46
CA CYS A 48 7.81 1.62 -3.80
C CYS A 48 7.12 2.48 -4.85
N LEU A 49 5.81 2.32 -4.99
CA LEU A 49 4.98 3.08 -5.92
C LEU A 49 4.57 4.45 -5.37
N GLY A 50 4.70 4.64 -4.06
CA GLY A 50 4.48 5.91 -3.40
C GLY A 50 4.13 5.74 -1.92
N THR A 51 4.18 6.86 -1.22
CA THR A 51 3.78 6.99 0.18
C THR A 51 2.76 8.11 0.34
N LYS A 52 1.89 7.99 1.35
CA LYS A 52 0.94 9.04 1.67
C LYS A 52 0.62 9.06 3.15
N THR A 53 0.55 10.27 3.69
CA THR A 53 0.10 10.54 5.06
C THR A 53 -1.07 11.52 5.04
N GLY A 54 -2.05 11.32 5.90
CA GLY A 54 -3.17 12.25 6.09
C GLY A 54 -4.43 11.56 6.58
N ALA A 55 -5.57 12.26 6.49
CA ALA A 55 -6.87 11.69 6.88
C ALA A 55 -7.19 10.40 6.11
N LYS A 56 -7.78 9.41 6.78
CA LYS A 56 -8.14 8.09 6.19
C LYS A 56 -8.88 8.23 4.84
N ARG A 57 -9.81 9.18 4.75
CA ARG A 57 -10.57 9.45 3.50
C ARG A 57 -9.67 9.93 2.35
N SER A 58 -8.70 10.81 2.64
CA SER A 58 -7.74 11.30 1.65
C SER A 58 -6.79 10.20 1.20
N VAL A 59 -6.33 9.35 2.13
CA VAL A 59 -5.49 8.19 1.83
C VAL A 59 -6.24 7.17 0.98
N ALA A 60 -7.50 6.86 1.33
CA ALA A 60 -8.33 5.95 0.55
C ALA A 60 -8.54 6.44 -0.90
N GLY A 61 -8.86 7.72 -1.08
CA GLY A 61 -9.03 8.30 -2.43
C GLY A 61 -7.75 8.22 -3.28
N TRP A 62 -6.58 8.36 -2.67
CA TRP A 62 -5.31 8.17 -3.35
C TRP A 62 -5.01 6.70 -3.68
N LEU A 63 -5.29 5.77 -2.77
CA LEU A 63 -5.12 4.34 -3.00
C LEU A 63 -5.95 3.85 -4.18
N VAL A 64 -7.21 4.30 -4.29
CA VAL A 64 -8.10 3.95 -5.41
C VAL A 64 -7.48 4.38 -6.74
N ARG A 65 -7.04 5.64 -6.86
CA ARG A 65 -6.40 6.15 -8.08
C ARG A 65 -5.13 5.39 -8.43
N LEU A 66 -4.28 5.11 -7.45
CA LEU A 66 -3.05 4.34 -7.66
C LEU A 66 -3.36 2.93 -8.19
N ILE A 67 -4.37 2.26 -7.61
CA ILE A 67 -4.80 0.92 -8.06
C ILE A 67 -5.38 0.98 -9.47
N GLU A 68 -6.20 1.98 -9.78
CA GLU A 68 -6.75 2.21 -11.12
C GLU A 68 -5.65 2.39 -12.16
N GLU A 69 -4.64 3.22 -11.88
CA GLU A 69 -3.49 3.46 -12.76
C GLU A 69 -2.67 2.19 -13.00
N ARG A 70 -2.47 1.37 -11.96
CA ARG A 70 -1.52 0.25 -11.99
C ARG A 70 -2.12 -1.08 -12.44
N LEU A 71 -3.37 -1.35 -12.08
CA LEU A 71 -4.00 -2.66 -12.29
C LEU A 71 -5.14 -2.62 -13.31
N ILE A 72 -5.80 -1.48 -13.50
CA ILE A 72 -6.99 -1.37 -14.36
C ILE A 72 -6.66 -0.69 -15.70
N SER A 73 -5.95 0.44 -15.66
CA SER A 73 -5.58 1.21 -16.86
C SER A 73 -4.36 0.67 -17.59
N LYS A 74 -4.05 -0.62 -17.43
CA LYS A 74 -2.99 -1.28 -18.19
C LYS A 74 -3.42 -1.32 -19.66
N LYS A 75 -3.15 -0.25 -20.40
CA LYS A 75 -3.17 -0.27 -21.86
C LYS A 75 -2.20 -1.36 -22.27
N SER A 76 -2.74 -2.42 -22.87
CA SER A 76 -1.99 -3.34 -23.70
C SER A 76 -1.28 -2.49 -24.76
N SER A 77 0.04 -2.36 -24.63
CA SER A 77 0.93 -2.00 -25.74
C SER A 77 1.65 -3.26 -26.17
#